data_AF-A0A7G2CNL1-F1
#
_entry.id   AF-A0A7G2CNL1-F1
#
_cell.length_a   1.000
_cell.length_b   1.000
_cell.length_c   1.000
_cell.angle_alpha   90.00
_cell.angle_beta   90.00
_cell.angle_gamma   90.00
#
_symmetry.space_group_name_H-M   'P 1'
#
loop_
_entity.id
_entity.type
_entity.pdbx_description
1 polymer ?
#
loop_
_entity_poly.entity_id
_entity_poly.type
_entity_poly.pdbx_seq_one_letter_code
_entity_poly.pdbx_strand_id
1 'polypeptide(L)'
;MAIALIVNTILVAAEGSPLLKRPRIYQEEQILLRSLCLIQVLVCAAILYMEIVVALPIQLYILYKKKQRYSGTARIGISMKEVYEGLTARECFDCIRNWFTIQFRVCLLIFAILSVVVSPLFAAFNLMLFIYKISTLRTFITAITMNGKQLMLTFLLGLIMVYLFSIVGFLLFPGSFDATVDESENPDLNHCATLLQCFTYIMSQGLRAGGGVGDVMQPWDFQDSNLLSRVTYEMTFYALVTVVFLNIMFGIIIDTFGQMRDEKREKEIDMHTVCFICGLDADVLEKVSSNGLCRMSVRNTICGCICFYAPPPPQGSQRVHRSGKLRAGSDSEK
;
A
#
# COMPACT_ATOMS: atom_id res chain seq x y z
N MET A 1 13.32 -11.96 6.25
CA MET A 1 13.51 -10.61 6.83
C MET A 1 14.94 -10.43 7.31
N ALA A 2 15.42 -11.22 8.28
CA ALA A 2 16.80 -11.12 8.75
C ALA A 2 17.85 -11.26 7.61
N ILE A 3 17.71 -12.27 6.74
CA ILE A 3 18.62 -12.47 5.60
C ILE A 3 18.63 -11.25 4.67
N ALA A 4 17.45 -10.74 4.29
CA ALA A 4 17.35 -9.54 3.46
C ALA A 4 18.02 -8.31 4.11
N LEU A 5 17.90 -8.14 5.43
CA LEU A 5 18.61 -7.07 6.15
C LEU A 5 20.12 -7.28 6.10
N ILE A 6 20.60 -8.47 6.45
CA ILE A 6 22.03 -8.82 6.47
C ILE A 6 22.66 -8.61 5.09
N VAL A 7 22.02 -9.10 4.02
CA VAL A 7 22.49 -8.93 2.63
C VAL A 7 22.63 -7.45 2.29
N ASN A 8 21.63 -6.62 2.60
CA ASN A 8 21.66 -5.21 2.25
C ASN A 8 22.63 -4.40 3.12
N THR A 9 22.82 -4.76 4.38
CA THR A 9 23.85 -4.15 5.24
C THR A 9 25.26 -4.45 4.72
N ILE A 10 25.53 -5.71 4.32
CA ILE A 10 26.82 -6.11 3.75
C ILE A 10 27.03 -5.43 2.38
N LEU A 11 26.00 -5.33 1.56
CA LEU A 11 26.04 -4.66 0.26
C LEU A 11 26.48 -3.19 0.39
N VAL A 12 25.90 -2.44 1.33
CA VAL A 12 26.28 -1.04 1.60
C VAL A 12 27.72 -0.93 2.09
N ALA A 13 28.17 -1.86 2.96
CA ALA A 13 29.54 -1.87 3.46
C ALA A 13 30.58 -2.17 2.36
N ALA A 14 30.26 -3.10 1.47
CA ALA A 14 31.12 -3.51 0.36
C ALA A 14 31.29 -2.40 -0.70
N GLU A 15 30.21 -1.68 -1.03
CA GLU A 15 30.25 -0.58 -2.02
C GLU A 15 30.75 0.75 -1.43
N GLY A 16 30.56 0.97 -0.12
CA GLY A 16 30.81 2.27 0.53
C GLY A 16 32.24 2.52 1.02
N SER A 17 33.13 1.52 1.01
CA SER A 17 34.43 1.62 1.67
C SER A 17 35.60 1.79 0.66
N PRO A 18 36.25 2.98 0.59
CA PRO A 18 37.44 3.16 -0.26
C PRO A 18 38.65 2.33 0.22
N LEU A 19 38.59 1.79 1.44
CA LEU A 19 39.59 0.91 2.05
C LEU A 19 39.59 -0.52 1.48
N LEU A 20 38.54 -0.93 0.75
CA LEU A 20 38.37 -2.29 0.22
C LEU A 20 39.01 -2.52 -1.15
N LYS A 21 39.82 -1.57 -1.65
CA LYS A 21 40.68 -1.73 -2.84
C LYS A 21 41.79 -2.79 -2.68
N ARG A 22 41.89 -3.50 -1.55
CA ARG A 22 42.75 -4.68 -1.42
C ARG A 22 42.10 -5.88 -2.13
N PRO A 23 42.75 -6.47 -3.17
CA PRO A 23 42.11 -7.45 -4.05
C PRO A 23 41.65 -8.74 -3.33
N ARG A 24 42.33 -9.15 -2.24
CA ARG A 24 41.95 -10.34 -1.45
C ARG A 24 40.69 -10.16 -0.62
N ILE A 25 40.51 -9.00 0.01
CA ILE A 25 39.36 -8.74 0.90
C ILE A 25 38.09 -8.56 0.05
N TYR A 26 38.23 -7.87 -1.09
CA TYR A 26 37.16 -7.70 -2.07
C TYR A 26 36.63 -9.03 -2.61
N GLN A 27 37.52 -9.99 -2.88
CA GLN A 27 37.12 -11.30 -3.42
C GLN A 27 36.36 -12.16 -2.40
N GLU A 28 36.77 -12.18 -1.13
CA GLU A 28 36.07 -12.88 -0.05
C GLU A 28 34.68 -12.29 0.21
N GLU A 29 34.55 -10.96 0.23
CA GLU A 29 33.26 -10.29 0.43
C GLU A 29 32.29 -10.52 -0.74
N GLN A 30 32.79 -10.58 -1.99
CA GLN A 30 31.96 -10.92 -3.14
C GLN A 30 31.44 -12.36 -3.10
N ILE A 31 32.27 -13.31 -2.67
CA ILE A 31 31.85 -14.71 -2.52
C ILE A 31 30.79 -14.82 -1.42
N LEU A 32 31.02 -14.17 -0.28
CA LEU A 32 30.07 -14.10 0.82
C LEU A 32 28.73 -13.50 0.35
N LEU A 33 28.76 -12.35 -0.32
CA LEU A 33 27.55 -11.68 -0.82
C LEU A 33 26.77 -12.55 -1.81
N ARG A 34 27.45 -13.21 -2.77
CA ARG A 34 26.81 -14.13 -3.71
C ARG A 34 26.17 -15.33 -3.01
N SER A 35 26.86 -15.92 -2.01
CA SER A 35 26.30 -17.03 -1.24
C SER A 35 25.05 -16.62 -0.46
N LEU A 36 25.05 -15.43 0.14
CA LEU A 36 23.90 -14.90 0.86
C LEU A 36 22.72 -14.59 -0.09
N CYS A 37 22.99 -14.08 -1.29
CA CYS A 37 21.97 -13.90 -2.32
C CYS A 37 21.37 -15.25 -2.77
N LEU A 38 22.17 -16.29 -2.94
CA LEU A 38 21.68 -17.64 -3.25
C LEU A 38 20.80 -18.18 -2.12
N ILE A 39 21.22 -18.03 -0.86
CA ILE A 39 20.41 -18.40 0.31
C ILE A 39 19.09 -17.61 0.32
N GLN A 40 19.12 -16.31 0.02
CA GLN A 40 17.93 -15.47 -0.09
C GLN A 40 16.96 -15.99 -1.16
N VAL A 41 17.45 -16.41 -2.32
CA VAL A 41 16.63 -17.04 -3.38
C VAL A 41 15.99 -18.33 -2.88
N LEU A 42 16.76 -19.23 -2.28
CA LEU A 42 16.26 -20.51 -1.77
C LEU A 42 15.18 -20.31 -0.71
N VAL A 43 15.38 -19.36 0.20
CA VAL A 43 14.39 -19.02 1.23
C VAL A 43 13.13 -18.41 0.61
N CYS A 44 13.25 -17.51 -0.36
CA CYS A 44 12.08 -16.96 -1.05
C CYS A 44 11.30 -18.04 -1.81
N ALA A 45 11.99 -18.97 -2.49
CA ALA A 45 11.37 -20.08 -3.19
C ALA A 45 10.67 -21.05 -2.24
N ALA A 46 11.31 -21.41 -1.12
CA ALA A 46 10.73 -22.27 -0.10
C ALA A 46 9.47 -21.65 0.54
N ILE A 47 9.52 -20.35 0.87
CA ILE A 47 8.35 -19.63 1.42
C ILE A 47 7.21 -19.59 0.42
N LEU A 48 7.49 -19.27 -0.85
CA LEU A 48 6.47 -19.26 -1.90
C LEU A 48 5.85 -20.64 -2.08
N TYR A 49 6.67 -21.70 -2.08
CA TYR A 49 6.19 -23.08 -2.16
C TYR A 49 5.26 -23.43 -0.98
N MET A 50 5.66 -23.11 0.25
CA MET A 50 4.83 -23.36 1.44
C MET A 50 3.51 -22.59 1.39
N GLU A 51 3.52 -21.33 0.93
CA GLU A 51 2.29 -20.54 0.77
C GLU A 51 1.38 -21.11 -0.34
N ILE A 52 1.94 -21.59 -1.45
CA ILE A 52 1.17 -22.29 -2.50
C ILE A 52 0.54 -23.57 -1.94
N VAL A 53 1.30 -24.41 -1.24
CA VAL A 53 0.79 -25.69 -0.73
C VAL A 53 -0.28 -25.49 0.35
N VAL A 54 -0.11 -24.53 1.25
CA VAL A 54 -1.00 -24.35 2.41
C VAL A 54 -2.16 -23.41 2.13
N ALA A 55 -1.89 -22.24 1.56
CA ALA A 55 -2.88 -21.17 1.51
C ALA A 55 -3.71 -21.18 0.21
N LEU A 56 -3.18 -21.66 -0.91
CA LEU A 56 -3.94 -21.82 -2.17
C LEU A 56 -5.16 -22.74 -2.02
N PRO A 57 -5.08 -23.94 -1.41
CA PRO A 57 -6.27 -24.78 -1.24
C PRO A 57 -7.32 -24.12 -0.36
N ILE A 58 -6.92 -23.35 0.66
CA ILE A 58 -7.83 -22.60 1.51
C ILE A 58 -8.58 -21.53 0.70
N GLN A 59 -7.86 -20.77 -0.15
CA GLN A 59 -8.48 -19.74 -1.00
C GLN A 59 -9.44 -20.33 -2.02
N LEU A 60 -9.06 -21.43 -2.68
CA LEU A 60 -9.94 -22.14 -3.61
C LEU A 60 -11.19 -22.70 -2.92
N TYR A 61 -11.04 -23.22 -1.70
CA TYR A 61 -12.17 -23.68 -0.90
C TYR A 61 -13.13 -22.53 -0.56
N ILE A 62 -12.62 -21.35 -0.18
CA ILE A 62 -13.43 -20.15 0.08
C ILE A 62 -14.19 -19.72 -1.19
N LEU A 63 -13.52 -19.69 -2.34
CA LEU A 63 -14.12 -19.32 -3.62
C LEU A 63 -15.24 -20.30 -4.01
N TYR A 64 -14.97 -21.60 -3.91
CA TYR A 64 -15.96 -22.64 -4.15
C TYR A 64 -17.17 -22.53 -3.23
N LYS A 65 -16.95 -22.30 -1.94
CA LYS A 65 -18.04 -22.09 -0.97
C LYS A 65 -18.85 -20.83 -1.27
N LYS A 66 -18.20 -19.75 -1.71
CA LYS A 66 -18.89 -18.52 -2.15
C LYS A 66 -19.80 -18.80 -3.35
N LYS A 67 -19.32 -19.56 -4.33
CA LYS A 67 -20.10 -20.00 -5.50
C LYS A 67 -21.29 -20.89 -5.11
N GLN A 68 -21.09 -21.86 -4.23
CA GLN A 68 -22.20 -22.70 -3.72
C GLN A 68 -23.27 -21.89 -2.98
N ARG A 69 -22.89 -20.83 -2.27
CA ARG A 69 -23.83 -19.95 -1.57
C ARG A 69 -24.78 -19.24 -2.55
N TYR A 70 -24.30 -18.82 -3.72
CA TYR A 70 -25.14 -18.26 -4.78
C TYR A 70 -26.01 -19.33 -5.47
N SER A 71 -25.54 -20.58 -5.52
CA SER A 71 -26.26 -21.68 -6.14
C SER A 71 -27.27 -22.39 -5.21
N GLY A 72 -27.42 -21.97 -3.96
CA GLY A 72 -28.37 -22.53 -2.98
C GLY A 72 -28.06 -23.95 -2.47
N THR A 73 -26.90 -24.53 -2.84
CA THR A 73 -26.55 -25.93 -2.57
C THR A 73 -25.33 -26.03 -1.65
N ALA A 74 -25.50 -25.73 -0.36
CA ALA A 74 -24.42 -25.84 0.62
C ALA A 74 -24.22 -27.30 1.08
N ARG A 75 -23.13 -27.95 0.66
CA ARG A 75 -22.69 -29.26 1.17
C ARG A 75 -21.55 -29.08 2.18
N ILE A 76 -21.51 -29.91 3.23
CA ILE A 76 -20.47 -29.87 4.29
C ILE A 76 -19.59 -31.12 4.13
N GLY A 77 -18.28 -31.00 4.33
CA GLY A 77 -17.35 -32.13 4.30
C GLY A 77 -16.92 -32.57 2.89
N ILE A 78 -16.77 -31.60 1.98
CA ILE A 78 -16.41 -31.83 0.58
C ILE A 78 -14.90 -32.08 0.45
N SER A 79 -14.51 -33.08 -0.34
CA SER A 79 -13.09 -33.37 -0.59
C SER A 79 -12.45 -32.30 -1.48
N MET A 80 -11.14 -32.04 -1.33
CA MET A 80 -10.45 -31.04 -2.18
C MET A 80 -10.50 -31.41 -3.67
N LYS A 81 -10.58 -32.69 -4.00
CA LYS A 81 -10.71 -33.14 -5.39
C LYS A 81 -12.02 -32.63 -6.03
N GLU A 82 -13.12 -32.71 -5.30
CA GLU A 82 -14.42 -32.14 -5.73
C GLU A 82 -14.38 -30.61 -5.85
N VAL A 83 -13.57 -29.93 -5.04
CA VAL A 83 -13.38 -28.47 -5.14
C VAL A 83 -12.69 -28.10 -6.46
N TYR A 84 -11.67 -28.85 -6.88
CA TYR A 84 -10.99 -28.64 -8.15
C TYR A 84 -11.87 -28.99 -9.35
N GLU A 85 -12.65 -30.08 -9.27
CA GLU A 85 -13.59 -30.48 -10.32
C GLU A 85 -14.78 -29.51 -10.46
N GLY A 86 -15.19 -28.87 -9.35
CA GLY A 86 -16.29 -27.90 -9.32
C GLY A 86 -15.94 -26.48 -9.78
N LEU A 87 -14.65 -26.17 -9.98
CA LEU A 87 -14.18 -24.86 -10.48
C LEU A 87 -13.69 -24.96 -11.92
N THR A 88 -14.02 -23.94 -12.71
CA THR A 88 -13.43 -23.78 -14.04
C THR A 88 -11.99 -23.28 -13.94
N ALA A 89 -11.16 -23.60 -14.94
CA ALA A 89 -9.78 -23.14 -15.00
C ALA A 89 -9.66 -21.59 -14.97
N ARG A 90 -10.64 -20.87 -15.55
CA ARG A 90 -10.69 -19.40 -15.51
C ARG A 90 -10.90 -18.87 -14.10
N GLU A 91 -11.87 -19.44 -13.35
CA GLU A 91 -12.12 -19.05 -11.96
C GLU A 91 -10.90 -19.32 -11.07
N CYS A 92 -10.21 -20.44 -11.29
CA CYS A 92 -8.98 -20.77 -10.58
C CYS A 92 -7.85 -19.77 -10.90
N PHE A 93 -7.69 -19.40 -12.17
CA PHE A 93 -6.70 -18.41 -12.59
C PHE A 93 -7.02 -17.01 -12.04
N ASP A 94 -8.29 -16.59 -12.10
CA ASP A 94 -8.73 -15.31 -11.56
C ASP A 94 -8.53 -15.24 -10.04
N CYS A 95 -8.72 -16.37 -9.33
CA CYS A 95 -8.43 -16.48 -7.91
C CYS A 95 -6.94 -16.20 -7.61
N ILE A 96 -6.04 -16.84 -8.36
CA ILE A 96 -4.59 -16.68 -8.20
C ILE A 96 -4.16 -15.26 -8.60
N ARG A 97 -4.70 -14.72 -9.69
CA ARG A 97 -4.37 -13.38 -10.19
C ARG A 97 -4.77 -12.28 -9.19
N ASN A 98 -5.97 -12.39 -8.60
CA ASN A 98 -6.48 -11.39 -7.68
C ASN A 98 -5.85 -11.47 -6.29
N TRP A 99 -5.09 -12.52 -6.00
CA TRP A 99 -4.48 -12.71 -4.70
C TRP A 99 -3.19 -11.90 -4.55
N PHE A 100 -3.32 -10.66 -4.08
CA PHE A 100 -2.19 -9.73 -3.92
C PHE A 100 -0.97 -10.34 -3.20
N THR A 101 -1.18 -11.14 -2.15
CA THR A 101 -0.08 -11.76 -1.40
C THR A 101 0.79 -12.66 -2.27
N ILE A 102 0.21 -13.46 -3.17
CA ILE A 102 0.99 -14.37 -4.02
C ILE A 102 1.75 -13.59 -5.08
N GLN A 103 1.12 -12.56 -5.66
CA GLN A 103 1.77 -11.67 -6.63
C GLN A 103 2.98 -10.97 -6.00
N PHE A 104 2.82 -10.41 -4.80
CA PHE A 104 3.92 -9.80 -4.06
C PHE A 104 5.09 -10.77 -3.83
N ARG A 105 4.81 -12.02 -3.46
CA ARG A 105 5.82 -13.04 -3.18
C ARG A 105 6.54 -13.51 -4.44
N VAL A 106 5.82 -13.67 -5.55
CA VAL A 106 6.39 -13.96 -6.85
C VAL A 106 7.31 -12.82 -7.29
N CYS A 107 6.90 -11.57 -7.15
CA CYS A 107 7.75 -10.41 -7.43
C CYS A 107 9.04 -10.42 -6.58
N LEU A 108 8.95 -10.72 -5.29
CA LEU A 108 10.13 -10.85 -4.43
C LEU A 108 11.09 -11.96 -4.88
N LEU A 109 10.55 -13.11 -5.32
CA LEU A 109 11.36 -14.19 -5.87
C LEU A 109 12.06 -13.77 -7.17
N ILE A 110 11.35 -13.06 -8.06
CA ILE A 110 11.93 -12.51 -9.29
C ILE A 110 13.11 -11.59 -8.96
N PHE A 111 12.93 -10.62 -8.05
CA PHE A 111 14.02 -9.73 -7.65
C PHE A 111 15.19 -10.45 -6.95
N ALA A 112 14.91 -11.53 -6.21
CA ALA A 112 15.96 -12.36 -5.63
C ALA A 112 16.75 -13.12 -6.73
N ILE A 113 16.10 -13.62 -7.77
CA ILE A 113 16.79 -14.26 -8.91
C ILE A 113 17.63 -13.22 -9.66
N LEU A 114 17.08 -12.03 -9.93
CA LEU A 114 17.81 -10.92 -10.54
C LEU A 114 19.03 -10.50 -9.72
N SER A 115 19.00 -10.64 -8.38
CA SER A 115 20.15 -10.29 -7.54
C SER A 115 21.35 -11.21 -7.72
N VAL A 116 21.14 -12.43 -8.21
CA VAL A 116 22.20 -13.40 -8.54
C VAL A 116 22.62 -13.27 -10.00
N VAL A 117 21.65 -13.08 -10.92
CA VAL A 117 21.89 -13.12 -12.38
C VAL A 117 22.41 -11.79 -12.92
N VAL A 118 21.88 -10.65 -12.44
CA VAL A 118 22.14 -9.33 -13.01
C VAL A 118 23.09 -8.51 -12.12
N SER A 119 22.66 -8.22 -10.89
CA SER A 119 23.46 -7.43 -9.95
C SER A 119 22.97 -7.62 -8.51
N PRO A 120 23.87 -7.77 -7.51
CA PRO A 120 23.50 -7.85 -6.10
C PRO A 120 22.60 -6.70 -5.61
N LEU A 121 22.62 -5.55 -6.28
CA LEU A 121 21.77 -4.39 -5.96
C LEU A 121 20.27 -4.69 -5.97
N PHE A 122 19.81 -5.64 -6.79
CA PHE A 122 18.39 -6.05 -6.80
C PHE A 122 17.94 -6.73 -5.49
N ALA A 123 18.88 -7.15 -4.63
CA ALA A 123 18.55 -7.66 -3.30
C ALA A 123 17.89 -6.59 -2.40
N ALA A 124 18.03 -5.30 -2.71
CA ALA A 124 17.38 -4.21 -1.99
C ALA A 124 15.85 -4.30 -2.03
N PHE A 125 15.26 -4.74 -3.14
CA PHE A 125 13.81 -4.87 -3.26
C PHE A 125 13.22 -5.90 -2.27
N ASN A 126 14.02 -6.85 -1.79
CA ASN A 126 13.59 -7.80 -0.77
C ASN A 126 13.34 -7.15 0.62
N LEU A 127 13.79 -5.90 0.84
CA LEU A 127 13.45 -5.13 2.04
C LEU A 127 11.95 -4.74 2.09
N MET A 128 11.24 -4.73 0.95
CA MET A 128 9.78 -4.52 0.96
C MET A 128 9.04 -5.54 1.83
N LEU A 129 9.61 -6.73 2.06
CA LEU A 129 9.06 -7.71 2.97
C LEU A 129 8.91 -7.17 4.41
N PHE A 130 9.81 -6.28 4.85
CA PHE A 130 9.76 -5.65 6.16
C PHE A 130 8.52 -4.75 6.29
N ILE A 131 8.29 -3.92 5.28
CA ILE A 131 7.12 -3.04 5.20
C ILE A 131 5.82 -3.85 5.21
N TYR A 132 5.78 -4.97 4.46
CA TYR A 132 4.60 -5.82 4.44
C TYR A 132 4.36 -6.51 5.79
N LYS A 133 5.41 -6.98 6.49
CA LYS A 133 5.24 -7.75 7.73
C LYS A 133 4.90 -6.89 8.96
N ILE A 134 5.34 -5.64 9.00
CA ILE A 134 5.07 -4.75 10.13
C ILE A 134 3.75 -4.01 9.88
N SER A 135 2.78 -4.23 10.75
CA SER A 135 1.45 -3.60 10.68
C SER A 135 1.52 -2.08 10.66
N THR A 136 2.36 -1.48 11.52
CA THR A 136 2.54 -0.03 11.59
C THR A 136 3.03 0.57 10.27
N LEU A 137 4.00 -0.06 9.59
CA LEU A 137 4.51 0.42 8.31
C LEU A 137 3.48 0.26 7.19
N ARG A 138 2.73 -0.84 7.22
CA ARG A 138 1.63 -1.07 6.28
C ARG A 138 0.57 0.02 6.38
N THR A 139 0.26 0.51 7.58
CA THR A 139 -0.71 1.60 7.78
C THR A 139 -0.37 2.84 6.95
N PHE A 140 0.90 3.21 6.83
CA PHE A 140 1.31 4.36 6.01
C PHE A 140 1.04 4.14 4.51
N ILE A 141 1.29 2.94 3.98
CA ILE A 141 0.97 2.61 2.59
C ILE A 141 -0.55 2.59 2.40
N THR A 142 -1.27 1.95 3.31
CA THR A 142 -2.73 1.88 3.26
C THR A 142 -3.34 3.28 3.24
N ALA A 143 -2.87 4.20 4.09
CA ALA A 143 -3.31 5.60 4.12
C ALA A 143 -3.30 6.25 2.73
N ILE A 144 -2.16 6.14 2.03
CA ILE A 144 -1.94 6.76 0.72
C ILE A 144 -2.80 6.07 -0.35
N THR A 145 -3.01 4.75 -0.24
CA THR A 145 -3.74 3.96 -1.24
C THR A 145 -5.27 3.96 -1.06
N MET A 146 -5.80 4.24 0.14
CA MET A 146 -7.25 4.19 0.41
C MET A 146 -8.04 5.18 -0.44
N ASN A 147 -7.59 6.43 -0.51
CA ASN A 147 -8.18 7.46 -1.38
C ASN A 147 -7.36 7.68 -2.65
N GLY A 148 -6.71 6.61 -3.15
CA GLY A 148 -5.76 6.66 -4.26
C GLY A 148 -6.34 7.24 -5.56
N LYS A 149 -7.64 7.03 -5.83
CA LYS A 149 -8.31 7.62 -7.01
C LYS A 149 -8.32 9.15 -6.93
N GLN A 150 -8.66 9.70 -5.78
CA GLN A 150 -8.67 11.15 -5.56
C GLN A 150 -7.25 11.71 -5.65
N LEU A 151 -6.29 11.06 -4.97
CA LEU A 151 -4.89 11.46 -5.01
C LEU A 151 -4.31 11.44 -6.44
N MET A 152 -4.63 10.41 -7.23
CA MET A 152 -4.20 10.30 -8.64
C MET A 152 -4.81 11.40 -9.51
N LEU A 153 -6.10 11.72 -9.31
CA LEU A 153 -6.75 12.82 -10.02
C LEU A 153 -6.14 14.18 -9.63
N THR A 154 -5.84 14.38 -8.35
CA THR A 154 -5.12 15.57 -7.87
C THR A 154 -3.74 15.66 -8.51
N PHE A 155 -2.94 14.58 -8.50
CA PHE A 155 -1.63 14.58 -9.15
C PHE A 155 -1.72 14.89 -10.66
N LEU A 156 -2.71 14.34 -11.35
CA LEU A 156 -2.98 14.64 -12.76
C LEU A 156 -3.30 16.12 -12.98
N LEU A 157 -4.13 16.72 -12.13
CA LEU A 157 -4.42 18.16 -12.19
C LEU A 157 -3.14 18.99 -11.98
N GLY A 158 -2.30 18.62 -11.03
CA GLY A 158 -1.00 19.28 -10.80
C GLY A 158 -0.06 19.16 -11.99
N LEU A 159 0.01 17.98 -12.62
CA LEU A 159 0.80 17.76 -13.83
C LEU A 159 0.33 18.66 -14.98
N ILE A 160 -0.98 18.80 -15.16
CA ILE A 160 -1.57 19.71 -16.15
C ILE A 160 -1.20 21.17 -15.85
N MET A 161 -1.31 21.60 -14.59
CA MET A 161 -0.92 22.95 -14.17
C MET A 161 0.55 23.22 -14.48
N VAL A 162 1.46 22.35 -14.06
CA VAL A 162 2.91 22.48 -14.32
C VAL A 162 3.20 22.51 -15.81
N TYR A 163 2.51 21.68 -16.60
CA TYR A 163 2.65 21.67 -18.06
C TYR A 163 2.24 23.01 -18.70
N LEU A 164 1.12 23.60 -18.28
CA LEU A 164 0.69 24.91 -18.76
C LEU A 164 1.69 26.01 -18.39
N PHE A 165 2.19 26.03 -17.15
CA PHE A 165 3.25 26.96 -16.76
C PHE A 165 4.53 26.75 -17.55
N SER A 166 4.87 25.50 -17.89
CA SER A 166 6.06 25.20 -18.69
C SER A 166 5.96 25.71 -20.12
N ILE A 167 4.76 25.69 -20.73
CA ILE A 167 4.53 26.32 -22.05
C ILE A 167 4.71 27.84 -21.94
N VAL A 168 4.13 28.46 -20.91
CA VAL A 168 4.27 29.91 -20.68
C VAL A 168 5.74 30.30 -20.46
N GLY A 169 6.46 29.55 -19.63
CA GLY A 169 7.90 29.73 -19.41
C GLY A 169 8.72 29.57 -20.69
N PHE A 170 8.44 28.54 -21.48
CA PHE A 170 9.11 28.28 -22.76
C PHE A 170 8.88 29.38 -23.80
N LEU A 171 7.67 29.94 -23.87
CA LEU A 171 7.34 30.97 -24.86
C LEU A 171 7.79 32.38 -24.44
N LEU A 172 7.69 32.72 -23.15
CA LEU A 172 7.94 34.08 -22.65
C LEU A 172 9.34 34.27 -22.08
N PHE A 173 9.93 33.23 -21.49
CA PHE A 173 11.19 33.32 -20.74
C PHE A 173 12.20 32.20 -21.11
N PRO A 174 12.43 31.89 -22.40
CA PRO A 174 13.29 30.76 -22.79
C PRO A 174 14.73 30.88 -22.27
N GLY A 175 15.28 32.09 -22.18
CA GLY A 175 16.65 32.35 -21.71
C GLY A 175 16.79 32.53 -20.19
N SER A 176 15.69 32.60 -19.43
CA SER A 176 15.76 32.86 -17.98
C SER A 176 15.98 31.61 -17.13
N PHE A 177 15.93 30.43 -17.76
CA PHE A 177 16.13 29.12 -17.11
C PHE A 177 17.57 28.60 -17.22
N ASP A 178 18.49 29.42 -17.69
CA ASP A 178 19.89 29.04 -17.83
C ASP A 178 20.58 29.11 -16.46
N ALA A 179 20.98 27.97 -15.91
CA ALA A 179 21.63 27.94 -14.61
C ALA A 179 23.02 28.56 -14.75
N THR A 180 23.43 29.38 -13.78
CA THR A 180 24.76 30.01 -13.69
C THR A 180 25.85 28.97 -13.39
N VAL A 181 25.97 27.94 -14.22
CA VAL A 181 27.17 27.11 -14.29
C VAL A 181 28.21 27.99 -14.97
N ASP A 182 29.38 28.13 -14.36
CA ASP A 182 30.49 28.92 -14.88
C ASP A 182 30.60 28.73 -16.41
N GLU A 183 30.44 29.82 -17.17
CA GLU A 183 30.45 29.86 -18.65
C GLU A 183 31.66 29.14 -19.27
N SER A 184 32.68 28.83 -18.45
CA SER A 184 33.90 28.13 -18.81
C SER A 184 33.76 26.63 -19.14
N GLU A 185 32.69 25.93 -18.74
CA GLU A 185 32.60 24.47 -18.95
C GLU A 185 31.58 24.00 -19.99
N ASN A 186 30.44 24.68 -20.22
CA ASN A 186 29.48 24.31 -21.27
C ASN A 186 28.56 25.50 -21.69
N PRO A 187 28.85 26.23 -22.79
CA PRO A 187 28.05 27.37 -23.25
C PRO A 187 26.68 27.01 -23.86
N ASP A 188 26.31 25.72 -23.91
CA ASP A 188 25.10 25.23 -24.58
C ASP A 188 24.05 24.62 -23.62
N LEU A 189 24.19 24.77 -22.30
CA LEU A 189 23.32 24.09 -21.32
C LEU A 189 21.96 24.80 -21.08
N ASN A 190 21.29 25.18 -22.17
CA ASN A 190 19.94 25.76 -22.12
C ASN A 190 18.90 24.73 -21.62
N HIS A 191 18.53 24.81 -20.35
CA HIS A 191 17.52 23.92 -19.74
C HIS A 191 16.10 24.07 -20.30
N CYS A 192 15.85 25.10 -21.12
CA CYS A 192 14.57 25.36 -21.77
C CYS A 192 14.70 25.50 -23.31
N ALA A 193 15.66 24.83 -23.96
CA ALA A 193 15.80 24.84 -25.42
C ALA A 193 14.67 24.07 -26.14
N THR A 194 14.11 23.04 -25.50
CA THR A 194 12.92 22.32 -25.97
C THR A 194 11.83 22.33 -24.91
N LEU A 195 10.56 22.23 -25.32
CA LEU A 195 9.43 22.17 -24.38
C LEU A 195 9.59 21.01 -23.39
N LEU A 196 10.13 19.86 -23.82
CA LEU A 196 10.37 18.71 -22.96
C LEU A 196 11.42 19.02 -21.89
N GLN A 197 12.53 19.66 -22.26
CA GLN A 197 13.56 20.08 -21.30
C GLN A 197 12.98 21.11 -20.31
N CYS A 198 12.25 22.11 -20.80
CA CYS A 198 11.65 23.13 -19.95
C CYS A 198 10.64 22.53 -18.96
N PHE A 199 9.77 21.63 -19.45
CA PHE A 199 8.80 20.93 -18.62
C PHE A 199 9.47 20.04 -17.56
N THR A 200 10.43 19.22 -17.95
CA THR A 200 11.15 18.33 -17.01
C THR A 200 12.00 19.13 -16.01
N TYR A 201 12.56 20.26 -16.43
CA TYR A 201 13.29 21.18 -15.56
C TYR A 201 12.38 21.83 -14.51
N ILE A 202 11.26 22.44 -14.92
CA ILE A 202 10.28 23.05 -14.00
C ILE A 202 9.64 21.98 -13.10
N MET A 203 9.32 20.80 -13.64
CA MET A 203 8.77 19.69 -12.86
C MET A 203 9.76 19.19 -11.80
N SER A 204 11.07 19.15 -12.10
CA SER A 204 12.06 18.68 -11.12
C SER A 204 12.53 19.79 -10.18
N GLN A 205 13.07 20.89 -10.70
CA GLN A 205 13.67 21.96 -9.90
C GLN A 205 12.62 22.94 -9.39
N GLY A 206 11.65 23.33 -10.22
CA GLY A 206 10.61 24.28 -9.83
C GLY A 206 9.68 23.77 -8.74
N LEU A 207 9.32 22.48 -8.72
CA LEU A 207 8.50 21.89 -7.64
C LEU A 207 9.27 21.60 -6.36
N ARG A 208 10.59 21.34 -6.44
CA ARG A 208 11.43 21.02 -5.27
C ARG A 208 11.98 22.26 -4.59
N ALA A 209 12.16 23.36 -5.33
CA ALA A 209 12.59 24.62 -4.77
C ALA A 209 11.49 25.23 -3.89
N GLY A 210 11.86 25.68 -2.69
CA GLY A 210 10.91 26.18 -1.69
C GLY A 210 10.12 27.40 -2.15
N GLY A 211 10.73 28.29 -2.93
CA GLY A 211 10.11 29.48 -3.55
C GLY A 211 9.53 29.24 -4.94
N GLY A 212 9.52 28.00 -5.44
CA GLY A 212 8.99 27.65 -6.75
C GLY A 212 9.95 27.97 -7.90
N VAL A 213 9.41 28.32 -9.06
CA VAL A 213 10.19 28.56 -10.28
C VAL A 213 11.11 29.79 -10.20
N GLY A 214 10.79 30.77 -9.35
CA GLY A 214 11.62 31.97 -9.18
C GLY A 214 13.00 31.70 -8.56
N ASP A 215 13.12 30.67 -7.71
CA ASP A 215 14.39 30.29 -7.07
C ASP A 215 15.38 29.64 -8.05
N VAL A 216 14.89 29.15 -9.20
CA VAL A 216 15.68 28.39 -10.18
C VAL A 216 15.90 29.16 -11.47
N MET A 217 15.21 30.28 -11.65
CA MET A 217 15.47 31.22 -12.74
C MET A 217 16.63 32.15 -12.35
N GLN A 218 17.31 32.72 -13.35
CA GLN A 218 18.38 33.67 -13.12
C GLN A 218 17.92 34.88 -12.30
N PRO A 219 18.78 35.61 -11.58
CA PRO A 219 18.37 36.89 -11.00
C PRO A 219 17.86 37.85 -12.09
N TRP A 220 16.82 38.63 -11.79
CA TRP A 220 16.27 39.63 -12.71
C TRP A 220 16.97 40.98 -12.54
N ASP A 221 17.04 41.77 -13.62
CA ASP A 221 17.52 43.16 -13.56
C ASP A 221 16.32 44.13 -13.60
N PHE A 222 16.41 45.26 -12.91
CA PHE A 222 15.37 46.29 -12.91
C PHE A 222 15.17 46.93 -14.29
N GLN A 223 16.16 46.77 -15.18
CA GLN A 223 16.15 47.33 -16.53
C GLN A 223 15.44 46.42 -17.55
N ASP A 224 15.02 45.22 -17.16
CA ASP A 224 14.31 44.28 -18.03
C ASP A 224 12.88 44.74 -18.35
N SER A 225 12.55 44.82 -19.64
CA SER A 225 11.20 45.21 -20.11
C SER A 225 10.10 44.22 -19.71
N ASN A 226 10.47 42.96 -19.49
CA ASN A 226 9.57 41.88 -19.09
C ASN A 226 9.55 41.62 -17.58
N LEU A 227 10.09 42.53 -16.76
CA LEU A 227 10.17 42.35 -15.31
C LEU A 227 8.79 42.06 -14.68
N LEU A 228 7.76 42.83 -15.07
CA LEU A 228 6.43 42.67 -14.48
C LEU A 228 5.79 41.32 -14.84
N SER A 229 5.89 40.90 -16.10
CA SER A 229 5.36 39.61 -16.54
C SER A 229 6.11 38.45 -15.90
N ARG A 230 7.43 38.60 -15.73
CA ARG A 230 8.28 37.64 -15.06
C ARG A 230 7.95 37.48 -13.57
N VAL A 231 7.90 38.58 -12.81
CA VAL A 231 7.55 38.55 -11.38
C VAL A 231 6.13 38.00 -11.19
N THR A 232 5.20 38.36 -12.08
CA THR A 232 3.82 37.83 -12.04
C THR A 232 3.81 36.32 -12.29
N TYR A 233 4.59 35.83 -13.25
CA TYR A 233 4.73 34.40 -13.52
C TYR A 233 5.32 33.64 -12.32
N GLU A 234 6.42 34.13 -11.74
CA GLU A 234 7.08 33.52 -10.58
C GLU A 234 6.14 33.47 -9.36
N MET A 235 5.47 34.58 -9.05
CA MET A 235 4.53 34.68 -7.92
C MET A 235 3.28 33.83 -8.11
N THR A 236 2.74 33.77 -9.34
CA THR A 236 1.55 32.96 -9.63
C THR A 236 1.88 31.47 -9.57
N PHE A 237 3.04 31.05 -10.07
CA PHE A 237 3.51 29.67 -9.95
C PHE A 237 3.67 29.28 -8.47
N TYR A 238 4.35 30.10 -7.68
CA TYR A 238 4.54 29.86 -6.25
C TYR A 238 3.21 29.76 -5.50
N ALA A 239 2.28 30.70 -5.73
CA ALA A 239 0.99 30.69 -5.05
C ALA A 239 0.12 29.47 -5.44
N LEU A 240 -0.02 29.18 -6.74
CA LEU A 240 -0.94 28.14 -7.21
C LEU A 240 -0.35 26.73 -7.08
N VAL A 241 0.90 26.53 -7.48
CA VAL A 241 1.52 25.20 -7.56
C VAL A 241 2.21 24.82 -6.25
N THR A 242 3.01 25.72 -5.68
CA THR A 242 3.73 25.40 -4.43
C THR A 242 2.81 25.52 -3.22
N VAL A 243 2.14 26.65 -3.02
CA VAL A 243 1.32 26.88 -1.82
C VAL A 243 -0.01 26.15 -1.88
N VAL A 244 -0.82 26.36 -2.92
CA VAL A 244 -2.16 25.77 -2.97
C VAL A 244 -2.10 24.26 -3.27
N PHE A 245 -1.46 23.87 -4.37
CA PHE A 245 -1.51 22.47 -4.82
C PHE A 245 -0.79 21.48 -3.88
N LEU A 246 0.43 21.77 -3.42
CA LEU A 246 1.12 20.86 -2.48
C LEU A 246 0.39 20.74 -1.14
N ASN A 247 -0.19 21.84 -0.63
CA ASN A 247 -0.96 21.79 0.62
C ASN A 247 -2.28 21.04 0.46
N ILE A 248 -2.95 21.11 -0.69
CA ILE A 248 -4.11 20.27 -0.98
C ILE A 248 -3.70 18.79 -1.01
N MET A 249 -2.58 18.45 -1.64
CA MET A 249 -2.08 17.06 -1.69
C MET A 249 -1.80 16.52 -0.28
N PHE A 250 -1.07 17.27 0.56
CA PHE A 250 -0.84 16.89 1.95
C PHE A 250 -2.14 16.86 2.76
N GLY A 251 -3.06 17.79 2.50
CA GLY A 251 -4.39 17.82 3.12
C GLY A 251 -5.17 16.53 2.88
N ILE A 252 -5.20 16.02 1.65
CA ILE A 252 -5.86 14.74 1.32
C ILE A 252 -5.22 13.56 2.07
N ILE A 253 -3.88 13.54 2.14
CA ILE A 253 -3.16 12.49 2.88
C ILE A 253 -3.49 12.59 4.38
N ILE A 254 -3.49 13.78 4.97
CA ILE A 254 -3.84 13.99 6.39
C ILE A 254 -5.29 13.58 6.66
N ASP A 255 -6.21 13.89 5.75
CA ASP A 255 -7.61 13.48 5.85
C ASP A 255 -7.75 11.96 5.85
N THR A 256 -7.02 11.24 4.98
CA THR A 256 -7.01 9.77 5.00
C THR A 256 -6.50 9.20 6.34
N PHE A 257 -5.48 9.83 6.94
CA PHE A 257 -5.02 9.48 8.29
C PHE A 257 -6.06 9.83 9.36
N GLY A 258 -6.86 10.87 9.17
CA GLY A 258 -8.05 11.18 9.98
C GLY A 258 -9.06 10.04 9.94
N GLN A 259 -9.55 9.70 8.75
CA GLN A 259 -10.55 8.66 8.53
C GLN A 259 -10.15 7.31 9.14
N MET A 260 -8.91 6.86 8.92
CA MET A 260 -8.42 5.60 9.50
C MET A 260 -8.41 5.60 11.04
N ARG A 261 -8.19 6.77 11.67
CA ARG A 261 -8.24 6.89 13.13
C ARG A 261 -9.68 6.82 13.63
N ASP A 262 -10.59 7.48 12.94
CA ASP A 262 -12.01 7.50 13.29
C ASP A 262 -12.64 6.11 13.12
N GLU A 263 -12.37 5.40 12.01
CA GLU A 263 -12.83 4.01 11.82
C GLU A 263 -12.31 3.07 12.90
N LYS A 264 -11.04 3.23 13.30
CA LYS A 264 -10.45 2.41 14.36
C LYS A 264 -11.13 2.70 15.69
N ARG A 265 -11.38 3.97 16.00
CA ARG A 265 -12.05 4.41 17.21
C ARG A 265 -13.49 3.92 17.26
N GLU A 266 -14.22 4.00 16.15
CA GLU A 266 -15.59 3.51 16.03
C GLU A 266 -15.68 2.02 16.33
N LYS A 267 -14.80 1.20 15.73
CA LYS A 267 -14.74 -0.25 15.99
C LYS A 267 -14.38 -0.58 17.44
N GLU A 268 -13.51 0.22 18.05
CA GLU A 268 -13.15 0.06 19.46
C GLU A 268 -14.33 0.41 20.38
N ILE A 269 -15.07 1.49 20.07
CA ILE A 269 -16.29 1.86 20.79
C ILE A 269 -17.35 0.76 20.65
N ASP A 270 -17.66 0.33 19.42
CA ASP A 270 -18.68 -0.71 19.14
C ASP A 270 -18.39 -2.01 19.89
N MET A 271 -17.12 -2.44 19.94
CA MET A 271 -16.69 -3.61 20.72
C MET A 271 -17.00 -3.50 22.22
N HIS A 272 -17.09 -2.29 22.76
CA HIS A 272 -17.38 -2.04 24.18
C HIS A 272 -18.84 -1.68 24.45
N THR A 273 -19.54 -1.08 23.49
CA THR A 273 -20.92 -0.58 23.67
C THR A 273 -21.97 -1.54 23.18
N VAL A 274 -21.70 -2.36 22.17
CA VAL A 274 -22.68 -3.28 21.56
C VAL A 274 -22.21 -4.72 21.66
N CYS A 275 -23.11 -5.63 21.96
CA CYS A 275 -22.78 -7.05 21.92
C CYS A 275 -22.84 -7.62 20.49
N PHE A 276 -21.75 -8.23 20.03
CA PHE A 276 -21.63 -8.76 18.67
C PHE A 276 -22.65 -9.86 18.31
N ILE A 277 -23.10 -10.65 19.30
CA ILE A 277 -24.00 -11.80 19.07
C ILE A 277 -25.47 -11.37 19.04
N CYS A 278 -25.86 -10.60 20.05
CA CYS A 278 -27.25 -10.26 20.32
C CYS A 278 -27.63 -8.85 19.81
N GLY A 279 -26.65 -8.01 19.44
CA GLY A 279 -26.85 -6.68 18.86
C GLY A 279 -27.42 -5.64 19.83
N LEU A 280 -27.47 -5.96 21.12
CA LEU A 280 -27.98 -5.08 22.16
C LEU A 280 -26.86 -4.19 22.72
N ASP A 281 -27.21 -2.94 23.01
CA ASP A 281 -26.36 -2.02 23.75
C ASP A 281 -26.09 -2.52 25.17
N ALA A 282 -24.92 -2.19 25.69
CA ALA A 282 -24.47 -2.53 27.04
C ALA A 282 -25.48 -2.10 28.11
N ASP A 283 -26.07 -0.91 27.96
CA ASP A 283 -27.03 -0.34 28.91
C ASP A 283 -28.34 -1.15 28.98
N VAL A 284 -28.80 -1.65 27.83
CA VAL A 284 -29.99 -2.52 27.75
C VAL A 284 -29.66 -3.89 28.33
N LEU A 285 -28.46 -4.40 28.06
CA LEU A 285 -28.01 -5.69 28.55
C LEU A 285 -27.84 -5.71 30.06
N GLU A 286 -27.36 -4.61 30.67
CA GLU A 286 -27.28 -4.47 32.14
C GLU A 286 -28.68 -4.49 32.79
N LYS A 287 -29.66 -3.81 32.17
CA LYS A 287 -31.07 -3.83 32.63
C LYS A 287 -31.72 -5.20 32.52
N VAL A 288 -31.34 -6.02 31.53
CA VAL A 288 -31.84 -7.40 31.36
C VAL A 288 -31.07 -8.39 32.24
N SER A 289 -29.78 -8.13 32.51
CA SER A 289 -28.90 -8.97 33.32
C SER A 289 -29.31 -9.04 34.79
N SER A 290 -30.00 -8.04 35.33
CA SER A 290 -30.53 -8.05 36.70
C SER A 290 -31.55 -9.18 36.95
N ASN A 291 -32.12 -9.76 35.88
CA ASN A 291 -32.98 -10.95 35.92
C ASN A 291 -32.22 -12.28 35.64
N GLY A 292 -30.88 -12.26 35.56
CA GLY A 292 -30.03 -13.46 35.66
C GLY A 292 -29.70 -14.26 34.40
N LEU A 293 -30.06 -13.83 33.18
CA LEU A 293 -29.92 -14.68 31.98
C LEU A 293 -28.68 -14.45 31.09
N CYS A 294 -28.17 -13.22 30.92
CA CYS A 294 -26.98 -12.96 30.10
C CYS A 294 -26.17 -11.80 30.69
N ARG A 295 -24.83 -11.96 30.77
CA ARG A 295 -23.89 -10.92 31.24
C ARG A 295 -22.89 -10.61 30.12
N MET A 296 -22.56 -9.33 29.89
CA MET A 296 -21.49 -8.94 28.99
C MET A 296 -20.17 -9.50 29.54
N SER A 297 -19.54 -10.43 28.83
CA SER A 297 -18.22 -10.94 29.22
C SER A 297 -17.22 -10.57 28.14
N VAL A 298 -16.34 -9.62 28.46
CA VAL A 298 -15.15 -9.34 27.66
C VAL A 298 -14.10 -10.37 28.05
N ARG A 299 -14.13 -11.54 27.43
CA ARG A 299 -13.07 -12.56 27.57
C ARG A 299 -12.44 -12.77 26.21
N ASN A 300 -11.15 -12.45 26.08
CA ASN A 300 -10.36 -12.66 24.87
C ASN A 300 -10.98 -12.05 23.60
N THR A 301 -11.14 -10.72 23.58
CA THR A 301 -11.39 -9.95 22.34
C THR A 301 -12.74 -10.21 21.67
N ILE A 302 -13.65 -10.95 22.32
CA ILE A 302 -15.02 -11.16 21.87
C ILE A 302 -15.96 -10.60 22.94
N CYS A 303 -16.65 -9.50 22.63
CA CYS A 303 -17.77 -9.02 23.44
C CYS A 303 -19.01 -9.85 23.07
N GLY A 304 -19.20 -10.94 23.81
CA GLY A 304 -20.26 -11.92 23.55
C GLY A 304 -21.25 -12.00 24.70
N CYS A 305 -22.52 -12.19 24.35
CA CYS A 305 -23.58 -12.63 25.26
C CYS A 305 -23.21 -14.06 25.72
N ILE A 306 -22.62 -14.26 26.90
CA ILE A 306 -22.66 -15.58 27.57
C ILE A 306 -24.06 -15.68 28.17
N CYS A 307 -25.00 -16.17 27.38
CA CYS A 307 -26.26 -16.61 27.94
C CYS A 307 -26.02 -17.98 28.56
N PHE A 308 -26.13 -18.06 29.89
CA PHE A 308 -26.25 -19.36 30.54
C PHE A 308 -27.54 -19.97 29.98
N TYR A 309 -27.40 -20.98 29.13
CA TYR A 309 -28.51 -21.87 28.82
C TYR A 309 -28.96 -22.46 30.15
N ALA A 310 -29.96 -21.86 30.79
CA ALA A 310 -30.72 -22.57 31.80
C ALA A 310 -31.23 -23.84 31.11
N PRO A 311 -30.94 -25.04 31.65
CA PRO A 311 -31.50 -26.25 31.07
C PRO A 311 -33.02 -26.06 31.04
N PRO A 312 -33.69 -26.32 29.91
CA PRO A 312 -35.15 -26.25 29.89
C PRO A 312 -35.68 -27.19 30.98
N PRO A 313 -36.73 -26.81 31.72
CA PRO A 313 -37.41 -27.75 32.59
C PRO A 313 -37.77 -29.00 31.78
N PRO A 314 -37.78 -30.20 32.39
CA PRO A 314 -37.94 -31.44 31.65
C PRO A 314 -39.37 -31.53 31.13
N GLN A 315 -39.61 -31.01 29.93
CA GLN A 315 -40.81 -31.26 29.15
C GLN A 315 -40.42 -31.57 27.71
N GLY A 316 -40.98 -32.68 27.24
CA GLY A 316 -40.56 -33.38 26.04
C GLY A 316 -40.70 -32.57 24.75
N SER A 317 -39.96 -33.05 23.74
CA SER A 317 -40.17 -32.74 22.32
C SER A 317 -39.91 -31.30 21.88
N GLN A 318 -38.64 -30.86 21.85
CA GLN A 318 -38.18 -29.87 20.87
C GLN A 318 -36.65 -29.92 20.68
N ARG A 319 -36.12 -31.08 20.26
CA ARG A 319 -34.68 -31.23 19.91
C ARG A 319 -34.42 -31.38 18.41
N VAL A 320 -35.41 -31.13 17.54
CA VAL A 320 -35.31 -31.43 16.09
C VAL A 320 -35.19 -30.19 15.19
N HIS A 321 -35.44 -28.97 15.66
CA HIS A 321 -35.61 -27.82 14.73
C HIS A 321 -34.40 -26.90 14.51
N ARG A 322 -33.20 -27.23 15.00
CA ARG A 322 -31.99 -26.39 14.78
C ARG A 322 -31.04 -26.89 13.69
N SER A 323 -31.06 -28.17 13.33
CA SER A 323 -30.33 -28.66 12.13
C SER A 323 -30.99 -28.23 10.81
N GLY A 324 -32.24 -27.75 10.84
CA GLY A 324 -32.94 -27.21 9.67
C GLY A 324 -32.73 -25.72 9.41
N LYS A 325 -32.37 -24.92 10.42
CA LYS A 325 -32.31 -23.45 10.30
C LYS A 325 -30.97 -22.87 9.86
N LEU A 326 -29.92 -23.70 9.74
CA LEU A 326 -28.72 -23.36 8.97
C LEU A 326 -28.95 -23.44 7.44
N ARG A 327 -30.14 -23.88 7.00
CA ARG A 327 -30.56 -23.94 5.58
C ARG A 327 -31.58 -22.87 5.16
N ALA A 328 -32.00 -21.97 6.04
CA ALA A 328 -33.03 -20.96 5.74
C ALA A 328 -32.48 -19.54 5.98
N GLY A 329 -31.44 -19.17 5.22
CA GLY A 329 -30.86 -17.82 5.20
C GLY A 329 -31.00 -17.18 3.83
N SER A 330 -32.15 -17.34 3.20
CA SER A 330 -32.58 -16.67 1.97
C SER A 330 -34.06 -16.96 1.82
N ASP A 331 -34.91 -16.04 2.25
CA ASP A 331 -36.28 -15.80 1.75
C ASP A 331 -37.05 -15.01 2.81
N SER A 332 -36.90 -13.68 2.79
CA SER A 332 -37.96 -12.70 3.11
C SER A 332 -37.41 -11.29 2.96
N GLU A 333 -37.39 -10.82 1.72
CA GLU A 333 -37.53 -9.39 1.40
C GLU A 333 -38.81 -9.27 0.56
N LYS A 334 -39.82 -8.64 1.15
CA LYS A 334 -40.89 -7.92 0.46
C LYS A 334 -40.75 -6.47 0.85
#